data_AF-A0A4P9YWR4-F1
#
_entry.id   AF-A0A4P9YWR4-F1
#
_cell.length_a   1.000
_cell.length_b   1.000
_cell.length_c   1.000
_cell.angle_alpha   90.00
_cell.angle_beta   90.00
_cell.angle_gamma   90.00
#
_symmetry.space_group_name_H-M   'P 1'
#
loop_
_entity.id
_entity.type
_entity.pdbx_description
1 polymer ?
#
loop_
_entity_poly.entity_id
_entity_poly.type
_entity_poly.pdbx_seq_one_letter_code
_entity_poly.pdbx_strand_id
1 'polypeptide(L)'
;IGGSLIKVVYFSRRPGVAGGRLNFARFETSHIDACIEFLQTLIAESKSSDANGRPLQISATGGGAHKYHQLLLDRLNIDAHKEDEMECIITGIHFFIEHIPNEVFMLSEQGEMRFEETPKDRFPFLLVNIGSGVSLIKVTGPHEYERISGTSVGG
;
A
#
# COMPACT_ATOMS: atom_id res chain seq x y z
N ILE A 1 7.31 -2.70 1.53
CA ILE A 1 8.04 -3.99 1.60
C ILE A 1 8.12 -4.41 3.06
N GLY A 2 7.35 -5.43 3.45
CA GLY A 2 7.34 -5.95 4.82
C GLY A 2 8.41 -7.02 5.06
N GLY A 3 8.36 -7.67 6.21
CA GLY A 3 9.30 -8.74 6.56
C GLY A 3 9.13 -10.01 5.70
N SER A 4 7.88 -10.44 5.50
CA SER A 4 7.54 -11.66 4.73
C SER A 4 6.87 -11.38 3.40
N LEU A 5 6.21 -10.24 3.21
CA LEU A 5 5.44 -9.91 2.00
C LEU A 5 5.78 -8.54 1.41
N ILE A 6 5.93 -8.49 0.10
CA ILE A 6 5.92 -7.29 -0.73
C ILE A 6 4.51 -7.10 -1.27
N LYS A 7 3.96 -5.89 -1.15
CA LYS A 7 2.69 -5.49 -1.75
C LYS A 7 2.98 -4.38 -2.75
N VAL A 8 2.47 -4.52 -3.97
CA VAL A 8 2.63 -3.56 -5.06
C VAL A 8 1.25 -3.01 -5.40
N VAL A 9 1.15 -1.69 -5.43
CA VAL A 9 -0.04 -0.97 -5.88
C VAL A 9 0.34 -0.15 -7.10
N TYR A 10 -0.42 -0.27 -8.18
CA TYR A 10 -0.14 0.45 -9.42
C TYR A 10 -1.41 0.80 -10.18
N PHE A 11 -1.40 1.92 -10.91
CA PHE A 11 -2.53 2.39 -11.67
C PHE A 11 -2.34 2.12 -13.16
N SER A 12 -3.29 1.42 -13.78
CA SER A 12 -3.31 1.20 -15.23
C SER A 12 -4.39 2.05 -15.88
N ARG A 13 -4.03 2.84 -16.89
CA ARG A 13 -4.99 3.65 -17.65
C ARG A 13 -5.80 2.75 -18.58
N ARG A 14 -7.09 3.05 -18.74
CA ARG A 14 -7.93 2.42 -19.75
C ARG A 14 -8.06 3.37 -20.94
N PRO A 15 -7.71 2.94 -22.17
CA PRO A 15 -7.89 3.78 -23.36
C PRO A 15 -9.36 4.24 -23.50
N GLY A 16 -9.56 5.51 -23.83
CA GLY A 16 -10.89 6.06 -24.13
C GLY A 16 -11.76 6.45 -22.93
N VAL A 17 -11.27 6.36 -21.68
CA VAL A 17 -11.98 6.84 -20.49
C VAL A 17 -11.11 7.77 -19.64
N ALA A 18 -11.73 8.76 -19.01
CA ALA A 18 -11.08 9.66 -18.04
C ALA A 18 -10.87 8.91 -16.71
N GLY A 19 -9.97 7.94 -16.70
CA GLY A 19 -9.71 7.11 -15.54
C GLY A 19 -8.89 5.86 -15.83
N GLY A 20 -8.94 4.91 -14.91
CA GLY A 20 -8.15 3.69 -14.97
C GLY A 20 -8.49 2.75 -13.83
N ARG A 21 -7.62 1.78 -13.60
CA ARG A 21 -7.78 0.75 -12.57
C ARG A 21 -6.63 0.84 -11.58
N LEU A 22 -6.96 0.88 -10.30
CA LEU A 22 -6.00 0.63 -9.23
C LEU A 22 -5.84 -0.88 -9.07
N ASN A 23 -4.61 -1.38 -9.20
CA ASN A 23 -4.29 -2.80 -9.19
C ASN A 23 -3.42 -3.12 -7.98
N PHE A 24 -3.58 -4.34 -7.48
CA PHE A 24 -2.88 -4.85 -6.30
C PHE A 24 -2.21 -6.17 -6.68
N ALA A 25 -0.93 -6.29 -6.37
CA ALA A 25 -0.17 -7.52 -6.49
C ALA A 25 0.61 -7.78 -5.20
N ARG A 26 0.91 -9.06 -4.93
CA ARG A 26 1.68 -9.46 -3.76
C ARG A 26 2.72 -10.51 -4.12
N PHE A 27 3.86 -10.41 -3.46
CA PHE A 27 4.99 -11.32 -3.61
C PHE A 27 5.54 -11.67 -2.23
N GLU A 28 6.13 -12.84 -2.10
CA GLU A 28 6.92 -13.16 -0.90
C GLU A 28 8.23 -12.37 -0.94
N THR A 29 8.66 -11.89 0.22
CA THR A 29 9.91 -11.09 0.32
C THR A 29 11.15 -11.96 0.08
N SER A 30 11.06 -13.26 0.34
CA SER A 30 12.06 -14.27 -0.05
C SER A 30 12.20 -14.40 -1.57
N HIS A 31 11.16 -14.07 -2.33
CA HIS A 31 11.08 -14.15 -3.78
C HIS A 31 11.06 -12.75 -4.42
N ILE A 32 11.89 -11.82 -3.90
CA ILE A 32 11.93 -10.43 -4.36
C ILE A 32 12.23 -10.30 -5.86
N ASP A 33 13.01 -11.21 -6.44
CA ASP A 33 13.31 -11.19 -7.88
C ASP A 33 12.04 -11.26 -8.74
N ALA A 34 11.05 -12.07 -8.37
CA ALA A 34 9.77 -12.13 -9.08
C ALA A 34 9.00 -10.79 -9.01
N CYS A 35 9.10 -10.07 -7.89
CA CYS A 35 8.56 -8.73 -7.78
C CYS A 35 9.29 -7.74 -8.69
N ILE A 36 10.61 -7.84 -8.78
CA ILE A 36 11.43 -6.98 -9.64
C ILE A 36 11.11 -7.22 -11.12
N GLU A 37 11.02 -8.47 -11.55
CA GLU A 37 10.62 -8.84 -12.93
C GLU A 37 9.23 -8.30 -13.27
N PHE A 38 8.30 -8.40 -12.32
CA PHE A 38 6.97 -7.82 -12.48
C PHE A 38 7.02 -6.29 -12.64
N LEU A 39 7.79 -5.58 -11.80
CA LEU A 39 7.97 -4.13 -11.93
C LEU A 39 8.63 -3.75 -13.26
N GLN A 40 9.62 -4.51 -13.73
CA GLN A 40 10.25 -4.30 -15.03
C GLN A 40 9.24 -4.39 -16.18
N THR A 41 8.27 -5.30 -16.09
CA THR A 41 7.18 -5.43 -17.06
C THR A 41 6.30 -4.17 -17.05
N LEU A 42 5.90 -3.69 -15.87
CA LEU A 42 5.12 -2.46 -15.74
C LEU A 42 5.87 -1.23 -16.27
N ILE A 43 7.18 -1.14 -16.02
CA ILE A 43 8.04 -0.06 -16.52
C ILE A 43 8.10 -0.08 -18.06
N ALA A 44 8.18 -1.26 -18.67
CA ALA A 44 8.20 -1.39 -20.13
C ALA A 44 6.86 -0.95 -20.74
N GLU A 45 5.74 -1.36 -20.16
CA GLU A 45 4.38 -1.00 -20.60
C GLU A 45 4.06 0.49 -20.42
N SER A 46 4.63 1.14 -19.40
CA SER A 46 4.41 2.57 -19.18
C SER A 46 5.13 3.42 -20.24
N LYS A 47 6.32 3.01 -20.67
CA LYS A 47 7.11 3.71 -21.72
C LYS A 47 6.43 3.70 -23.09
N SER A 48 5.62 2.69 -23.40
CA SER A 48 4.87 2.63 -24.66
C SER A 48 3.58 3.46 -24.66
N SER A 49 3.11 3.89 -23.49
CA SER A 49 1.72 4.35 -23.32
C SER A 49 1.58 5.84 -22.96
N ASP A 50 2.67 6.52 -22.59
CA ASP A 50 2.57 7.85 -21.98
C ASP A 50 2.75 8.99 -23.00
N ALA A 51 1.63 9.49 -23.53
CA ALA A 51 1.59 10.65 -24.45
C ALA A 51 2.05 11.98 -23.81
N ASN A 52 2.17 12.03 -22.48
CA ASN A 52 2.52 13.23 -21.71
C ASN A 52 3.96 13.25 -21.18
N GLY A 53 4.76 12.20 -21.45
CA GLY A 53 6.18 12.14 -21.11
C GLY A 53 6.50 12.31 -19.62
N ARG A 54 5.59 11.94 -18.70
CA ARG A 54 5.90 12.03 -17.27
C ARG A 54 6.79 10.86 -16.89
N PRO A 55 7.89 11.11 -16.15
CA PRO A 55 8.74 10.02 -15.70
C PRO A 55 7.93 9.10 -14.78
N LEU A 56 8.05 7.79 -14.99
CA LEU A 56 7.52 6.81 -14.06
C LEU A 56 8.23 6.98 -12.71
N GLN A 57 7.45 7.15 -11.64
CA GLN A 57 7.97 7.19 -10.29
C GLN A 57 7.63 5.89 -9.57
N ILE A 58 8.61 5.37 -8.83
CA ILE A 58 8.45 4.23 -7.94
C ILE A 58 8.64 4.75 -6.52
N SER A 59 7.67 4.50 -5.65
CA SER A 59 7.79 4.75 -4.22
C SER A 59 7.80 3.43 -3.46
N ALA A 60 8.61 3.36 -2.40
CA ALA A 60 8.75 2.19 -1.54
C ALA A 60 8.64 2.59 -0.08
N THR A 61 7.79 1.89 0.67
CA THR A 61 7.62 2.09 2.12
C THR A 61 7.90 0.79 2.90
N GLY A 62 7.92 0.88 4.22
CA GLY A 62 8.19 -0.22 5.15
C GLY A 62 9.68 -0.57 5.29
N GLY A 63 10.01 -1.35 6.32
CA GLY A 63 11.41 -1.67 6.65
C GLY A 63 12.25 -2.24 5.49
N GLY A 64 11.62 -2.98 4.57
CA GLY A 64 12.31 -3.50 3.39
C GLY A 64 12.67 -2.44 2.34
N ALA A 65 12.04 -1.26 2.35
CA ALA A 65 12.43 -0.15 1.47
C ALA A 65 13.86 0.31 1.73
N HIS A 66 14.31 0.27 2.99
CA HIS A 66 15.71 0.50 3.34
C HIS A 66 16.60 -0.69 2.92
N LYS A 67 16.21 -1.91 3.29
CA LYS A 67 17.01 -3.12 3.09
C LYS A 67 17.29 -3.41 1.61
N TYR A 68 16.30 -3.19 0.74
CA TYR A 68 16.36 -3.53 -0.68
C TYR A 68 16.56 -2.33 -1.60
N HIS A 69 16.83 -1.14 -1.05
CA HIS A 69 16.99 0.10 -1.82
C HIS A 69 18.01 -0.05 -2.97
N GLN A 70 19.23 -0.50 -2.64
CA GLN A 70 20.30 -0.64 -3.62
C GLN A 70 19.96 -1.68 -4.70
N LEU A 71 19.37 -2.81 -4.29
CA LEU A 71 18.94 -3.85 -5.22
C LEU A 71 17.91 -3.33 -6.22
N LEU A 72 16.92 -2.55 -5.76
CA LEU A 72 15.91 -1.94 -6.62
C LEU A 72 16.54 -0.94 -7.59
N LEU A 73 17.41 -0.07 -7.08
CA LEU A 73 18.14 0.91 -7.89
C LEU A 73 18.95 0.23 -9.00
N ASP A 74 19.73 -0.80 -8.65
CA ASP A 74 20.59 -1.53 -9.60
C ASP A 74 19.78 -2.28 -10.66
N ARG A 75 18.65 -2.88 -10.28
CA ARG A 75 17.87 -3.77 -11.17
C ARG A 75 16.82 -3.06 -12.00
N LEU A 76 16.30 -1.93 -11.52
CA LEU A 76 15.27 -1.15 -12.21
C LEU A 76 15.85 0.09 -12.91
N ASN A 77 17.06 0.52 -12.52
CA ASN A 77 17.67 1.76 -12.97
C ASN A 77 16.75 2.99 -12.77
N ILE A 78 15.95 2.94 -11.70
CA ILE A 78 15.03 3.99 -11.23
C ILE A 78 15.20 4.07 -9.72
N ASP A 79 15.40 5.28 -9.22
CA ASP A 79 15.50 5.50 -7.77
C ASP A 79 14.12 5.36 -7.12
N ALA A 80 13.99 4.38 -6.23
CA ALA A 80 12.75 4.10 -5.54
C ALA A 80 12.62 5.03 -4.34
N HIS A 81 11.78 6.06 -4.46
CA HIS A 81 11.57 7.05 -3.42
C HIS A 81 11.06 6.40 -2.14
N LYS A 82 11.83 6.55 -1.06
CA LYS A 82 11.47 5.97 0.21
C LYS A 82 10.45 6.83 0.95
N GLU A 83 9.33 6.23 1.33
CA GLU A 83 8.25 6.90 2.07
C GLU A 83 8.14 6.35 3.50
N ASP A 84 7.66 7.17 4.44
CA ASP A 84 7.39 6.74 5.81
C ASP A 84 6.28 5.67 5.86
N GLU A 85 6.47 4.66 6.70
CA GLU A 85 5.55 3.52 6.79
C GLU A 85 4.22 3.89 7.42
N MET A 86 4.24 4.68 8.51
CA MET A 86 3.01 5.05 9.19
C MET A 86 2.21 6.05 8.35
N GLU A 87 2.88 7.03 7.75
CA GLU A 87 2.22 7.99 6.86
C GLU A 87 1.54 7.32 5.67
N CYS A 88 2.22 6.38 4.99
CA CYS A 88 1.64 5.61 3.89
C CYS A 88 0.40 4.81 4.33
N ILE A 89 0.49 4.16 5.50
CA ILE A 89 -0.61 3.35 6.04
C ILE A 89 -1.83 4.23 6.32
N ILE A 90 -1.64 5.34 7.05
CA ILE A 90 -2.73 6.24 7.42
C ILE A 90 -3.35 6.86 6.16
N THR A 91 -2.53 7.40 5.26
CA THR A 91 -3.00 8.01 4.01
C THR A 91 -3.77 7.01 3.15
N GLY A 92 -3.27 5.79 3.02
CA GLY A 92 -3.93 4.73 2.26
C GLY A 92 -5.29 4.36 2.85
N ILE A 93 -5.36 4.15 4.17
CA ILE A 93 -6.62 3.82 4.86
C ILE A 93 -7.63 4.96 4.70
N HIS A 94 -7.22 6.21 4.86
CA HIS A 94 -8.07 7.37 4.63
C HIS A 94 -8.65 7.38 3.22
N PHE A 95 -7.81 7.17 2.21
CA PHE A 95 -8.25 7.07 0.81
C PHE A 95 -9.33 6.00 0.63
N PHE A 96 -9.10 4.81 1.18
CA PHE A 96 -10.02 3.68 1.10
C PHE A 96 -11.38 3.97 1.76
N ILE A 97 -11.37 4.48 2.99
CA ILE A 97 -12.61 4.81 3.73
C ILE A 97 -13.43 5.89 3.02
N GLU A 98 -12.76 6.85 2.36
CA GLU A 98 -13.40 8.01 1.74
C GLU A 98 -13.91 7.76 0.33
N HIS A 99 -13.14 7.03 -0.46
CA HIS A 99 -13.33 7.03 -1.91
C HIS A 99 -13.74 5.65 -2.44
N ILE A 100 -13.59 4.59 -1.64
CA ILE A 100 -13.85 3.21 -2.08
C ILE A 100 -15.11 2.69 -1.37
N PRO A 101 -16.22 2.50 -2.10
CA PRO A 101 -17.44 1.97 -1.52
C PRO A 101 -17.27 0.50 -1.12
N ASN A 102 -17.95 0.08 -0.05
CA ASN A 102 -17.92 -1.30 0.45
C ASN A 102 -16.53 -1.82 0.83
N GLU A 103 -15.64 -0.93 1.29
CA GLU A 103 -14.29 -1.33 1.73
C GLU A 103 -14.25 -1.68 3.23
N VAL A 104 -15.04 -0.99 4.05
CA VAL A 104 -15.10 -1.21 5.50
C VAL A 104 -16.26 -2.13 5.82
N PHE A 105 -16.01 -3.18 6.61
CA PHE A 105 -17.02 -4.13 7.02
C PHE A 105 -16.76 -4.70 8.42
N MET A 106 -17.83 -5.19 9.04
CA MET A 106 -17.80 -6.00 10.25
C MET A 106 -18.22 -7.43 9.92
N LEU A 107 -17.58 -8.41 10.57
CA LEU A 107 -17.92 -9.83 10.50
C LEU A 107 -18.46 -10.27 11.85
N SER A 108 -19.70 -10.77 11.90
CA SER A 108 -20.30 -11.31 13.12
C SER A 108 -19.74 -12.69 13.48
N GLU A 109 -19.96 -13.15 14.71
CA GLU A 109 -19.62 -14.51 15.12
C GLU A 109 -20.38 -15.58 14.32
N GLN A 110 -21.58 -15.25 13.79
CA GLN A 110 -22.34 -16.12 12.91
C GLN A 110 -21.81 -16.12 11.45
N GLY A 111 -20.78 -15.34 11.14
CA GLY A 111 -20.20 -15.23 9.80
C GLY A 111 -20.92 -14.25 8.87
N GLU A 112 -21.80 -13.39 9.40
CA GLU A 112 -22.50 -12.39 8.61
C GLU A 112 -21.59 -11.18 8.37
N MET A 113 -21.40 -10.83 7.10
CA MET A 113 -20.62 -9.66 6.70
C MET A 113 -21.55 -8.46 6.49
N ARG A 114 -21.26 -7.35 7.18
CA ARG A 114 -21.99 -6.09 7.04
C ARG A 114 -21.02 -4.98 6.64
N PHE A 115 -21.22 -4.42 5.45
CA PHE A 115 -20.48 -3.24 5.01
C PHE A 115 -21.00 -2.00 5.72
N GLU A 116 -20.08 -1.14 6.14
CA GLU A 116 -20.39 0.15 6.73
C GLU A 116 -20.44 1.20 5.62
N GLU A 117 -21.52 1.97 5.59
CA GLU A 117 -21.52 3.23 4.84
C GLU A 117 -20.51 4.18 5.50
N THR A 118 -19.81 4.96 4.67
CA THR A 118 -18.77 5.89 5.10
C THR A 118 -19.16 6.62 6.40
N PRO A 119 -18.47 6.34 7.54
CA PRO A 119 -18.91 6.86 8.82
C PRO A 119 -18.82 8.39 8.83
N LYS A 120 -19.84 9.06 9.39
CA LYS A 120 -19.88 10.52 9.55
C LYS A 120 -18.89 11.03 10.59
N ASP A 121 -18.58 10.22 11.60
CA ASP A 121 -17.63 10.53 12.66
C ASP A 121 -16.61 9.38 12.75
N ARG A 122 -15.42 9.60 12.19
CA ARG A 122 -14.43 8.54 11.95
C ARG A 122 -13.32 8.51 12.97
N PHE A 123 -13.20 9.57 13.76
CA PHE A 123 -12.14 9.72 14.74
C PHE A 123 -12.73 9.82 16.14
N PRO A 124 -11.98 9.40 17.17
CA PRO A 124 -10.72 8.66 17.06
C PRO A 124 -10.95 7.20 16.68
N PHE A 125 -9.94 6.56 16.08
CA PHE A 125 -9.92 5.11 15.92
C PHE A 125 -8.55 4.53 16.28
N LEU A 126 -8.54 3.23 16.60
CA LEU A 126 -7.32 2.47 16.82
C LEU A 126 -7.06 1.59 15.61
N LEU A 127 -5.96 1.84 14.92
CA LEU A 127 -5.47 0.97 13.86
C LEU A 127 -4.55 -0.09 14.45
N VAL A 128 -4.93 -1.35 14.25
CA VAL A 128 -4.11 -2.51 14.61
C VAL A 128 -3.56 -3.12 13.32
N ASN A 129 -2.33 -2.73 12.95
CA ASN A 129 -1.67 -3.25 11.75
C ASN A 129 -0.94 -4.55 12.08
N ILE A 130 -1.40 -5.67 11.53
CA ILE A 130 -0.87 -7.02 11.77
C ILE A 130 -0.05 -7.48 10.57
N GLY A 131 1.25 -7.65 10.78
CA GLY A 131 2.19 -8.28 9.85
C GLY A 131 3.07 -9.29 10.59
N SER A 132 4.37 -9.32 10.29
CA SER A 132 5.34 -10.14 11.06
C SER A 132 5.42 -9.75 12.54
N GLY A 133 5.06 -8.51 12.86
CA GLY A 133 4.72 -8.05 14.20
C GLY A 133 3.41 -7.28 14.16
N VAL A 134 3.00 -6.70 15.28
CA VAL A 134 1.79 -5.87 15.37
C VAL A 134 2.16 -4.46 15.80
N SER A 135 1.58 -3.47 15.13
CA SER A 135 1.66 -2.06 15.51
C SER A 135 0.28 -1.54 15.88
N LEU A 136 0.17 -0.90 17.04
CA LEU A 136 -1.04 -0.24 17.51
C LEU A 136 -0.86 1.27 17.32
N ILE A 137 -1.70 1.86 16.49
CA ILE A 137 -1.62 3.27 16.10
C ILE A 137 -2.94 3.94 16.47
N LYS A 138 -2.86 4.93 17.35
CA LYS A 138 -4.01 5.78 17.68
C LYS A 138 -4.10 6.87 16.62
N VAL A 139 -5.28 7.04 16.03
CA VAL A 139 -5.55 8.06 15.02
C VAL A 139 -6.64 8.98 15.55
N THR A 140 -6.32 10.26 15.73
CA THR A 140 -7.23 11.28 16.28
C THR A 140 -7.72 12.29 15.24
N GLY A 141 -7.08 12.32 14.07
CA GLY A 141 -7.47 13.18 12.95
C GLY A 141 -6.76 12.77 11.64
N PRO A 142 -7.07 13.41 10.50
CA PRO A 142 -6.58 12.99 9.17
C PRO A 142 -5.06 12.93 9.03
N HIS A 143 -4.35 13.78 9.77
CA HIS A 143 -2.89 13.82 9.82
C HIS A 143 -2.37 13.74 11.26
N GLU A 144 -3.22 13.31 12.19
CA GLU A 144 -2.90 13.23 13.62
C GLU A 144 -2.96 11.78 14.06
N TYR A 145 -1.79 11.18 14.22
CA TYR A 145 -1.63 9.79 14.61
C TYR A 145 -0.36 9.57 15.41
N GLU A 146 -0.39 8.58 16.30
CA GLU A 146 0.78 8.15 17.05
C GLU A 146 0.79 6.64 17.24
N ARG A 147 1.99 6.04 17.13
CA ARG A 147 2.19 4.64 17.47
C ARG A 147 2.26 4.50 18.99
N ILE A 148 1.18 4.00 19.59
CA ILE A 148 1.04 3.89 21.04
C ILE A 148 1.61 2.59 21.61
N SER A 149 1.69 1.52 20.81
CA SER A 149 2.20 0.22 21.26
C SER A 149 2.53 -0.70 20.07
N GLY A 150 3.01 -1.90 20.39
CA GLY A 150 3.15 -3.01 19.46
C GLY A 150 3.65 -4.28 20.13
N THR A 151 3.64 -5.38 19.39
CA THR A 151 4.18 -6.66 19.83
C THR A 151 4.98 -7.33 18.72
N SER A 152 6.01 -8.08 19.08
CA SER A 152 6.74 -8.95 18.15
C SER A 152 6.02 -10.27 17.87
N VAL A 153 4.95 -10.57 18.61
CA VAL A 153 4.10 -11.74 18.38
C VAL A 153 3.00 -11.35 17.39
N GLY A 154 3.34 -11.43 16.11
CA GLY A 154 2.43 -11.18 14.98
C GLY A 154 1.96 -12.47 14.31
N GLY A 155 1.77 -12.40 13.00
CA GLY A 155 1.46 -13.56 12.15
C GLY A 155 2.69 -14.32 11.64
#